data_AF-A0A7S2F2B2-F1
#
_entry.id   AF-A0A7S2F2B2-F1
#
_cell.length_a   1.000
_cell.length_b   1.000
_cell.length_c   1.000
_cell.angle_alpha   90.00
_cell.angle_beta   90.00
_cell.angle_gamma   90.00
#
_symmetry.space_group_name_H-M   'P 1'
#
loop_
_entity.id
_entity.type
_entity.pdbx_description
1 polymer ?
#
loop_
_entity_poly.entity_id
_entity_poly.type
_entity_poly.pdbx_seq_one_letter_code
_entity_poly.pdbx_strand_id
1 'polypeptide(L)'
;LLAADISISTRLVTKVLRGKQLTRRERLQLTRTTADIIRIVPMLFFVVVPFMEFLLPVALKLFPNLLPSTYEHKEERDAALRRRLLAKMEMAAFLQDSVLEMSKDIKRTGYSSEDSENELVDFITRVRSGEKVSNGDIVRLAPLFNDELTLDNLRRSHLEQLCEFVGISNLGTDGFLRYKLRAHLRKLREDDYDIRREGVDSLTDSEMRAACNARGMRAPHGSGSREFMSKQLEEWIELSLGHSLPSSLLLLSRAL
;
A
#
# COMPACT_ATOMS: atom_id res chain seq x y z
N LEU A 1 -5.32 -17.86 -24.11
CA LEU A 1 -4.75 -16.78 -23.27
C LEU A 1 -3.59 -17.31 -22.42
N LEU A 2 -3.81 -18.29 -21.53
CA LEU A 2 -2.75 -18.86 -20.66
C LEU A 2 -1.47 -19.34 -21.37
N ALA A 3 -1.57 -20.04 -22.51
CA ALA A 3 -0.39 -20.49 -23.26
C ALA A 3 0.46 -19.32 -23.79
N ALA A 4 -0.19 -18.22 -24.19
CA ALA A 4 0.50 -17.00 -24.60
C ALA A 4 1.18 -16.34 -23.37
N ASP A 5 0.49 -16.29 -22.23
CA ASP A 5 1.06 -15.74 -20.98
C ASP A 5 2.26 -16.55 -20.47
N ILE A 6 2.24 -17.88 -20.60
CA ILE A 6 3.36 -18.77 -20.27
C ILE A 6 4.55 -18.52 -21.21
N SER A 7 4.30 -18.37 -22.52
CA SER A 7 5.37 -18.07 -23.49
C SER A 7 6.00 -16.68 -23.27
N ILE A 8 5.20 -15.70 -22.84
CA ILE A 8 5.69 -14.37 -22.51
C ILE A 8 6.50 -14.42 -21.22
N SER A 9 6.01 -15.12 -20.19
CA SER A 9 6.70 -15.26 -18.90
C SER A 9 8.05 -15.96 -19.02
N THR A 10 8.14 -17.05 -19.79
CA THR A 10 9.42 -17.75 -20.07
C THR A 10 10.44 -16.84 -20.77
N ARG A 11 10.00 -16.04 -21.73
CA ARG A 11 10.84 -15.02 -22.38
C ARG A 11 11.30 -13.93 -21.42
N LEU A 12 10.42 -13.45 -20.54
CA LEU A 12 10.75 -12.44 -19.53
C LEU A 12 11.72 -12.97 -18.47
N VAL A 13 11.54 -14.22 -18.00
CA VAL A 13 12.50 -14.90 -17.12
C VAL A 13 13.86 -15.02 -17.80
N THR A 14 13.89 -15.41 -19.07
CA THR A 14 15.13 -15.49 -19.85
C THR A 14 15.80 -14.12 -20.01
N LYS A 15 15.02 -13.05 -20.15
CA LYS A 15 15.52 -11.66 -20.20
C LYS A 15 16.21 -11.27 -18.88
N VAL A 16 15.63 -11.63 -17.73
CA VAL A 16 16.22 -11.41 -16.39
C VAL A 16 17.49 -12.24 -16.21
N LEU A 17 17.49 -13.52 -16.59
CA LEU A 17 18.68 -14.40 -16.52
C LEU A 17 19.85 -13.88 -17.36
N ARG A 18 19.57 -13.11 -18.41
CA ARG A 18 20.57 -12.42 -19.24
C ARG A 18 20.99 -11.05 -18.68
N GLY A 19 20.61 -10.72 -17.45
CA GLY A 19 20.98 -9.48 -16.77
C GLY A 19 20.23 -8.23 -17.25
N LYS A 20 19.18 -8.37 -18.06
CA LYS A 20 18.39 -7.22 -18.53
C LYS A 20 17.29 -6.88 -17.52
N GLN A 21 17.12 -5.59 -17.26
CA GLN A 21 16.03 -5.09 -16.41
C GLN A 21 14.68 -5.22 -17.12
N LEU A 22 13.65 -5.56 -16.35
CA LEU A 22 12.27 -5.57 -16.82
C LEU A 22 11.66 -4.18 -16.73
N THR A 23 10.80 -3.84 -17.69
CA THR A 23 9.93 -2.67 -17.52
C THR A 23 8.90 -2.94 -16.43
N ARG A 24 8.31 -1.88 -15.89
CA ARG A 24 7.24 -1.98 -14.89
C ARG A 24 6.11 -2.92 -15.34
N ARG A 25 5.68 -2.79 -16.61
CA ARG A 25 4.64 -3.62 -17.22
C ARG A 25 5.04 -5.09 -17.31
N GLU A 26 6.26 -5.37 -17.73
CA GLU A 26 6.77 -6.75 -17.83
C GLU A 26 6.83 -7.42 -16.45
N ARG A 27 7.28 -6.69 -15.42
CA ARG A 27 7.32 -7.19 -14.03
C ARG A 27 5.92 -7.50 -13.49
N LEU A 28 4.96 -6.60 -13.72
CA LEU A 28 3.56 -6.79 -13.32
C LEU A 28 2.91 -7.97 -14.04
N GLN A 29 3.19 -8.14 -15.33
CA GLN A 29 2.69 -9.28 -16.10
C GLN A 29 3.28 -10.59 -15.56
N LEU A 30 4.59 -10.65 -15.38
CA LEU A 30 5.28 -11.84 -14.88
C LEU A 30 4.80 -12.24 -13.48
N THR A 31 4.59 -11.28 -12.57
CA THR A 31 4.08 -11.57 -11.22
C THR A 31 2.64 -12.09 -11.22
N ARG A 32 1.75 -11.53 -12.06
CA ARG A 32 0.37 -12.05 -12.23
C ARG A 32 0.38 -13.47 -12.78
N THR A 33 1.06 -13.71 -13.89
CA THR A 33 1.10 -15.04 -14.52
C THR A 33 1.74 -16.07 -13.60
N THR A 34 2.79 -15.71 -12.85
CA THR A 34 3.41 -16.61 -11.86
C THR A 34 2.43 -16.95 -10.73
N ALA A 35 1.67 -15.97 -10.23
CA ALA A 35 0.65 -16.21 -9.21
C ALA A 35 -0.45 -17.14 -9.72
N ASP A 36 -0.90 -16.95 -10.96
CA ASP A 36 -1.91 -17.82 -11.59
C ASP A 36 -1.37 -19.25 -11.78
N ILE A 37 -0.12 -19.43 -12.21
CA ILE A 37 0.53 -20.74 -12.33
C ILE A 37 0.65 -21.42 -10.95
N ILE A 38 1.10 -20.69 -9.92
CA ILE A 38 1.21 -21.23 -8.55
C ILE A 38 -0.15 -21.65 -8.01
N ARG A 39 -1.24 -20.97 -8.35
CA ARG A 39 -2.61 -21.36 -7.97
C ARG A 39 -3.13 -22.58 -8.74
N ILE A 40 -2.69 -22.76 -9.99
CA ILE A 40 -3.07 -23.93 -10.82
C ILE A 40 -2.39 -25.21 -10.33
N VAL A 41 -1.16 -25.15 -9.83
CA VAL A 41 -0.40 -26.35 -9.41
C VAL A 41 -1.13 -27.19 -8.34
N PRO A 42 -1.64 -26.60 -7.23
CA PRO A 42 -2.47 -27.33 -6.27
C PRO A 42 -3.75 -27.88 -6.91
N MET A 43 -4.45 -27.08 -7.72
CA MET A 43 -5.69 -27.50 -8.40
C MET A 43 -5.45 -28.72 -9.32
N LEU A 44 -4.34 -28.73 -10.06
CA LEU A 44 -3.98 -29.85 -10.94
C LEU A 44 -3.68 -31.12 -10.14
N PHE A 45 -3.06 -31.00 -8.96
CA PHE A 45 -2.83 -32.13 -8.06
C PHE A 45 -4.15 -32.77 -7.58
N PHE A 46 -5.17 -31.95 -7.27
CA PHE A 46 -6.50 -32.44 -6.89
C PHE A 46 -7.23 -33.19 -8.01
N VAL A 47 -6.95 -32.87 -9.29
CA VAL A 47 -7.56 -33.53 -10.45
C VAL A 47 -6.84 -34.83 -10.83
N VAL A 48 -5.52 -34.89 -10.68
CA VAL A 48 -4.71 -36.05 -11.07
C VAL A 48 -4.76 -37.17 -10.02
N VAL A 49 -4.89 -36.83 -8.74
CA VAL A 49 -4.96 -37.82 -7.65
C VAL A 49 -6.42 -38.13 -7.31
N PRO A 50 -6.93 -39.34 -7.58
CA PRO A 50 -8.31 -39.69 -7.25
C PRO A 50 -8.58 -39.59 -5.73
N PHE A 51 -9.80 -39.20 -5.34
CA PHE A 51 -10.26 -38.95 -3.96
C PHE A 51 -9.69 -37.71 -3.24
N MET A 52 -8.69 -37.01 -3.80
CA MET A 52 -8.19 -35.76 -3.21
C MET A 52 -9.23 -34.63 -3.22
N GLU A 53 -10.20 -34.67 -4.13
CA GLU A 53 -11.31 -33.70 -4.21
C GLU A 53 -12.09 -33.56 -2.90
N PHE A 54 -12.11 -34.58 -2.04
CA PHE A 54 -12.74 -34.53 -0.73
C PHE A 54 -12.06 -33.55 0.24
N LEU A 55 -10.80 -33.19 -0.01
CA LEU A 55 -10.04 -32.22 0.76
C LEU A 55 -10.21 -30.77 0.24
N LEU A 56 -10.84 -30.55 -0.93
CA LEU A 56 -11.08 -29.20 -1.46
C LEU A 56 -11.84 -28.29 -0.48
N PRO A 57 -12.92 -28.73 0.21
CA PRO A 57 -13.62 -27.88 1.18
C PRO A 57 -12.72 -27.42 2.33
N VAL A 58 -11.80 -28.29 2.77
CA VAL A 58 -10.84 -28.00 3.84
C VAL A 58 -9.73 -27.07 3.33
N ALA A 59 -9.22 -27.32 2.12
CA ALA A 59 -8.19 -26.51 1.48
C ALA A 59 -8.68 -25.09 1.18
N LEU A 60 -9.91 -24.91 0.69
CA LEU A 60 -10.52 -23.60 0.45
C LEU A 60 -10.76 -22.84 1.76
N LYS A 61 -11.05 -23.54 2.86
CA LYS A 61 -11.19 -22.94 4.20
C LYS A 61 -9.85 -22.48 4.77
N LEU A 62 -8.76 -23.19 4.48
CA LEU A 62 -7.40 -22.83 4.91
C LEU A 62 -6.74 -21.77 4.00
N PHE A 63 -7.07 -21.76 2.71
CA PHE A 63 -6.47 -20.89 1.71
C PHE A 63 -7.56 -20.23 0.83
N PRO A 64 -8.24 -19.19 1.32
CA PRO A 64 -9.34 -18.53 0.60
C PRO A 64 -8.91 -17.88 -0.73
N ASN A 65 -7.61 -17.67 -0.96
CA ASN A 65 -7.04 -17.12 -2.20
C ASN A 65 -6.66 -18.17 -3.26
N LEU A 66 -7.10 -19.44 -3.10
CA LEU A 66 -6.85 -20.50 -4.08
C LEU A 66 -7.66 -20.34 -5.37
N LEU A 67 -8.78 -19.62 -5.32
CA LEU A 67 -9.64 -19.44 -6.48
C LEU A 67 -9.13 -18.29 -7.36
N PRO A 68 -9.17 -18.44 -8.71
CA PRO A 68 -8.86 -17.35 -9.62
C PRO A 68 -9.70 -16.10 -9.29
N SER A 69 -9.09 -14.92 -9.42
CA SER A 69 -9.68 -13.62 -9.05
C SER A 69 -10.93 -13.21 -9.87
N THR A 70 -11.42 -14.09 -10.73
CA THR A 70 -12.60 -13.91 -11.57
C THR A 70 -13.92 -14.08 -10.81
N TYR A 71 -13.89 -14.60 -9.58
CA TYR A 71 -15.08 -14.86 -8.74
C TYR A 71 -15.33 -13.85 -7.61
N GLU A 72 -14.62 -12.72 -7.57
CA GLU A 72 -14.96 -11.65 -6.63
C GLU A 72 -16.33 -11.05 -7.00
N HIS A 73 -17.32 -11.25 -6.13
CA HIS A 73 -18.64 -10.68 -6.31
C HIS A 73 -18.60 -9.15 -6.08
N LYS A 74 -19.42 -8.40 -6.83
CA LYS A 74 -19.54 -6.93 -6.73
C LYS A 74 -19.79 -6.47 -5.28
N GLU A 75 -20.54 -7.25 -4.50
CA GLU A 75 -20.84 -6.98 -3.09
C GLU A 75 -19.61 -7.05 -2.18
N GLU A 76 -18.69 -7.99 -2.43
CA GLU A 76 -17.44 -8.09 -1.66
C GLU A 76 -16.53 -6.90 -1.92
N ARG A 77 -16.50 -6.41 -3.16
CA ARG A 77 -15.78 -5.18 -3.53
C ARG A 77 -16.36 -3.94 -2.87
N ASP A 78 -17.69 -3.80 -2.89
CA ASP A 78 -18.37 -2.68 -2.24
C ASP A 78 -18.19 -2.72 -0.71
N ALA A 79 -18.21 -3.91 -0.10
CA ALA A 79 -17.92 -4.10 1.32
C ALA A 79 -16.47 -3.75 1.67
N ALA A 80 -15.50 -4.16 0.85
CA ALA A 80 -14.10 -3.81 1.02
C ALA A 80 -13.87 -2.30 0.87
N LEU A 81 -14.55 -1.65 -0.08
CA LEU A 81 -14.49 -0.21 -0.25
C LEU A 81 -15.05 0.52 0.98
N ARG A 82 -16.19 0.08 1.52
CA ARG A 82 -16.77 0.64 2.75
C ARG A 82 -15.83 0.48 3.95
N ARG A 83 -15.23 -0.69 4.13
CA ARG A 83 -14.26 -0.93 5.20
C ARG A 83 -13.03 -0.05 5.07
N ARG A 84 -12.52 0.16 3.85
CA ARG A 84 -11.43 1.13 3.60
C ARG A 84 -11.81 2.55 3.98
N LEU A 85 -13.04 2.98 3.69
CA LEU A 85 -13.53 4.32 4.07
C LEU A 85 -13.64 4.46 5.60
N LEU A 86 -14.13 3.43 6.30
CA LEU A 86 -14.16 3.42 7.76
C LEU A 86 -12.75 3.45 8.36
N ALA A 87 -11.83 2.66 7.82
CA ALA A 87 -10.43 2.66 8.24
C ALA A 87 -9.77 4.03 8.04
N LYS A 88 -10.15 4.79 7.00
CA LYS A 88 -9.70 6.18 6.84
C LYS A 88 -10.17 7.10 7.97
N MET A 89 -11.43 6.95 8.40
CA MET A 89 -11.97 7.74 9.50
C MET A 89 -11.31 7.38 10.85
N GLU A 90 -11.03 6.09 11.07
CA GLU A 90 -10.38 5.59 12.29
C GLU A 90 -8.90 5.98 12.35
N MET A 91 -8.20 6.03 11.20
CA MET A 91 -6.84 6.57 11.10
C MET A 91 -6.74 8.03 11.54
N ALA A 92 -7.75 8.84 11.24
CA ALA A 92 -7.78 10.23 11.70
C ALA A 92 -7.86 10.32 13.24
N ALA A 93 -8.55 9.36 13.88
CA ALA A 93 -8.59 9.26 15.34
C ALA A 93 -7.24 8.78 15.92
N PHE A 94 -6.57 7.83 15.28
CA PHE A 94 -5.21 7.40 15.66
C PHE A 94 -4.21 8.56 15.68
N LEU A 95 -4.26 9.44 14.68
CA LEU A 95 -3.39 10.62 14.64
C LEU A 95 -3.65 11.57 15.80
N GLN A 96 -4.90 11.73 16.23
CA GLN A 96 -5.22 12.53 17.40
C GLN A 96 -4.58 11.96 18.67
N ASP A 97 -4.73 10.65 18.90
CA ASP A 97 -4.14 9.98 20.06
C ASP A 97 -2.61 10.08 20.05
N SER A 98 -2.00 9.85 18.89
CA SER A 98 -0.53 9.90 18.74
C SER A 98 0.01 11.29 18.99
N VAL A 99 -0.67 12.34 18.48
CA VAL A 99 -0.24 13.73 18.66
C VAL A 99 -0.36 14.17 20.12
N LEU A 100 -1.37 13.69 20.84
CA LEU A 100 -1.52 13.94 22.27
C LEU A 100 -0.44 13.24 23.10
N GLU A 101 0.01 12.06 22.69
CA GLU A 101 1.14 11.35 23.31
C GLU A 101 2.47 12.06 22.99
N MET A 102 2.71 12.39 21.72
CA MET A 102 3.89 13.13 21.27
C MET A 102 4.02 14.51 21.93
N SER A 103 2.93 15.28 22.03
CA SER A 103 2.92 16.58 22.74
C SER A 103 3.32 16.42 24.21
N LYS A 104 2.94 15.33 24.86
CA LYS A 104 3.35 15.05 26.25
C LYS A 104 4.82 14.68 26.35
N ASP A 105 5.34 13.91 25.40
CA ASP A 105 6.74 13.48 25.42
C ASP A 105 7.70 14.60 24.96
N ILE A 106 7.30 15.47 24.05
CA ILE A 106 8.01 16.72 23.71
C ILE A 106 8.13 17.62 24.96
N LYS A 107 7.03 17.78 25.74
CA LYS A 107 7.05 18.53 27.01
C LYS A 107 7.97 17.92 28.06
N ARG A 108 8.13 16.59 28.07
CA ARG A 108 8.95 15.88 29.06
C ARG A 108 10.43 15.85 28.69
N THR A 109 10.75 15.79 27.41
CA THR A 109 12.13 15.68 26.91
C THR A 109 12.83 17.03 26.77
N GLY A 110 12.09 18.15 26.74
CA GLY A 110 12.66 19.50 26.63
C GLY A 110 13.45 19.74 25.33
N TYR A 111 13.30 18.85 24.35
CA TYR A 111 14.15 18.75 23.16
C TYR A 111 13.63 19.58 21.97
N SER A 112 12.51 20.30 22.14
CA SER A 112 11.91 21.12 21.09
C SER A 112 11.26 22.39 21.67
N SER A 113 11.34 23.50 20.93
CA SER A 113 10.73 24.79 21.28
C SER A 113 9.19 24.69 21.32
N GLU A 114 8.53 25.51 22.15
CA GLU A 114 7.05 25.65 22.17
C GLU A 114 6.47 25.87 20.76
N ASP A 115 7.22 26.55 19.89
CA ASP A 115 6.86 26.76 18.49
C ASP A 115 6.71 25.46 17.68
N SER A 116 7.54 24.44 17.93
CA SER A 116 7.48 23.16 17.19
C SER A 116 6.28 22.32 17.61
N GLU A 117 5.84 22.45 18.87
CA GLU A 117 4.62 21.80 19.35
C GLU A 117 3.38 22.43 18.70
N ASN A 118 3.31 23.77 18.69
CA ASN A 118 2.22 24.49 18.05
C ASN A 118 2.16 24.20 16.54
N GLU A 119 3.30 24.16 15.86
CA GLU A 119 3.37 23.80 14.44
C GLU A 119 2.86 22.38 14.16
N LEU A 120 3.15 21.42 15.04
CA LEU A 120 2.70 20.03 14.89
C LEU A 120 1.18 19.90 15.12
N VAL A 121 0.65 20.59 16.14
CA VAL A 121 -0.80 20.64 16.41
C VAL A 121 -1.56 21.31 15.24
N ASP A 122 -1.03 22.42 14.73
CA ASP A 122 -1.60 23.13 13.59
C ASP A 122 -1.56 22.27 12.33
N PHE A 123 -0.44 21.61 12.07
CA PHE A 123 -0.30 20.69 10.95
C PHE A 123 -1.38 19.61 10.98
N ILE A 124 -1.56 18.92 12.10
CA ILE A 124 -2.55 17.85 12.24
C ILE A 124 -3.98 18.38 12.10
N THR A 125 -4.24 19.58 12.61
CA THR A 125 -5.55 20.24 12.49
C THR A 125 -5.88 20.54 11.03
N ARG A 126 -4.92 21.04 10.25
CA ARG A 126 -5.05 21.25 8.79
C ARG A 126 -5.22 19.94 8.04
N VAL A 127 -4.46 18.92 8.42
CA VAL A 127 -4.59 17.59 7.83
C VAL A 127 -6.03 17.05 8.04
N ARG A 128 -6.61 17.22 9.24
CA ARG A 128 -7.98 16.78 9.56
C ARG A 128 -9.08 17.58 8.85
N SER A 129 -8.87 18.88 8.63
CA SER A 129 -9.84 19.70 7.88
C SER A 129 -9.89 19.34 6.39
N GLY A 130 -9.06 18.39 5.95
CA GLY A 130 -8.91 18.02 4.55
C GLY A 130 -8.17 19.08 3.76
N GLU A 131 -7.44 19.97 4.44
CA GLU A 131 -6.61 20.97 3.80
C GLU A 131 -5.41 20.29 3.13
N LYS A 132 -4.99 20.81 1.98
CA LYS A 132 -3.83 20.28 1.29
C LYS A 132 -2.57 20.66 2.05
N VAL A 133 -1.88 19.64 2.53
CA VAL A 133 -0.60 19.78 3.23
C VAL A 133 0.53 19.71 2.22
N SER A 134 1.47 20.65 2.30
CA SER A 134 2.61 20.68 1.38
C SER A 134 3.65 19.61 1.74
N ASN A 135 4.38 19.12 0.73
CA ASN A 135 5.52 18.22 0.94
C ASN A 135 6.58 18.87 1.88
N GLY A 136 6.75 20.20 1.80
CA GLY A 136 7.68 20.94 2.66
C GLY A 136 7.29 20.90 4.14
N ASP A 137 6.00 21.01 4.45
CA ASP A 137 5.52 20.90 5.84
C ASP A 137 5.73 19.48 6.40
N ILE A 138 5.48 18.45 5.58
CA ILE A 138 5.69 17.05 5.95
C ILE A 138 7.17 16.82 6.28
N VAL A 139 8.08 17.28 5.42
CA VAL A 139 9.52 17.12 5.60
C VAL A 139 10.03 17.90 6.81
N ARG A 140 9.52 19.12 7.04
CA ARG A 140 9.90 19.94 8.20
C ARG A 140 9.53 19.28 9.53
N LEU A 141 8.36 18.66 9.60
CA LEU A 141 7.85 18.05 10.83
C LEU A 141 8.22 16.58 10.97
N ALA A 142 8.70 15.92 9.91
CA ALA A 142 9.13 14.53 9.92
C ALA A 142 10.07 14.12 11.07
N PRO A 143 11.07 14.95 11.48
CA PRO A 143 11.95 14.61 12.59
C PRO A 143 11.21 14.49 13.93
N LEU A 144 10.13 15.25 14.12
CA LEU A 144 9.30 15.21 15.34
C LEU A 144 8.56 13.88 15.47
N PHE A 145 8.36 13.17 14.35
CA PHE A 145 7.67 11.89 14.30
C PHE A 145 8.59 10.67 14.45
N ASN A 146 9.90 10.86 14.65
CA ASN A 146 10.83 9.73 14.75
C ASN A 146 10.70 9.01 16.11
N ASP A 147 10.88 7.70 16.05
CA ASP A 147 10.60 6.68 17.06
C ASP A 147 9.12 6.40 17.35
N GLU A 148 8.29 7.35 17.81
CA GLU A 148 6.91 7.04 18.25
C GLU A 148 5.97 6.53 17.14
N LEU A 149 6.07 7.09 15.92
CA LEU A 149 5.21 6.66 14.81
C LEU A 149 5.77 5.48 14.02
N THR A 150 6.91 4.91 14.37
CA THR A 150 7.45 3.76 13.63
C THR A 150 6.50 2.56 13.71
N LEU A 151 6.50 1.71 12.66
CA LEU A 151 5.64 0.51 12.63
C LEU A 151 5.84 -0.41 13.85
N ASP A 152 7.00 -0.36 14.50
CA ASP A 152 7.29 -1.17 15.69
C ASP A 152 6.53 -0.69 16.93
N ASN A 153 6.36 0.62 17.08
CA ASN A 153 5.69 1.23 18.23
C ASN A 153 4.16 1.32 18.08
N LEU A 154 3.62 0.99 16.90
CA LEU A 154 2.17 0.96 16.70
C LEU A 154 1.49 -0.19 17.46
N ARG A 155 0.39 0.15 18.14
CA ARG A 155 -0.57 -0.82 18.72
C ARG A 155 -1.20 -1.67 17.62
N ARG A 156 -1.64 -2.88 18.00
CA ARG A 156 -2.29 -3.82 17.08
C ARG A 156 -3.47 -3.22 16.30
N SER A 157 -4.35 -2.47 16.98
CA SER A 157 -5.49 -1.80 16.33
C SER A 157 -5.04 -0.88 15.18
N HIS A 158 -3.98 -0.11 15.40
CA HIS A 158 -3.44 0.79 14.37
C HIS A 158 -2.81 0.02 13.21
N LEU A 159 -2.14 -1.11 13.49
CA LEU A 159 -1.59 -1.99 12.45
C LEU A 159 -2.69 -2.62 11.60
N GLU A 160 -3.79 -3.05 12.22
CA GLU A 160 -4.96 -3.61 11.53
C GLU A 160 -5.64 -2.54 10.65
N GLN A 161 -5.81 -1.31 11.16
CA GLN A 161 -6.35 -0.18 10.41
C GLN A 161 -5.44 0.21 9.22
N LEU A 162 -4.13 0.28 9.42
CA LEU A 162 -3.17 0.54 8.34
C LEU A 162 -3.25 -0.55 7.27
N CYS A 163 -3.31 -1.82 7.66
CA CYS A 163 -3.47 -2.92 6.71
C CYS A 163 -4.77 -2.76 5.89
N GLU A 164 -5.89 -2.50 6.55
CA GLU A 164 -7.18 -2.30 5.88
C GLU A 164 -7.13 -1.10 4.92
N PHE A 165 -6.54 0.02 5.36
CA PHE A 165 -6.37 1.25 4.59
C PHE A 165 -5.63 1.00 3.26
N VAL A 166 -4.49 0.30 3.30
CA VAL A 166 -3.73 -0.03 2.07
C VAL A 166 -4.29 -1.25 1.32
N GLY A 167 -5.36 -1.87 1.83
CA GLY A 167 -6.01 -3.00 1.18
C GLY A 167 -5.32 -4.35 1.36
N ILE A 168 -4.58 -4.52 2.45
CA ILE A 168 -3.93 -5.76 2.86
C ILE A 168 -4.79 -6.45 3.91
N SER A 169 -4.83 -7.79 3.89
CA SER A 169 -5.46 -8.56 4.96
C SER A 169 -4.86 -8.25 6.33
N ASN A 170 -5.70 -7.78 7.24
CA ASN A 170 -5.42 -7.50 8.65
C ASN A 170 -5.40 -8.74 9.56
N LEU A 171 -5.36 -9.95 8.99
CA LEU A 171 -5.25 -11.20 9.75
C LEU A 171 -3.80 -11.54 10.10
N GLY A 172 -3.57 -11.93 11.35
CA GLY A 172 -2.28 -12.45 11.83
C GLY A 172 -1.90 -11.94 13.22
N THR A 173 -0.66 -12.24 13.59
CA THR A 173 -0.01 -11.65 14.78
C THR A 173 0.55 -10.28 14.44
N ASP A 174 0.81 -9.46 15.45
CA ASP A 174 1.30 -8.09 15.29
C ASP A 174 2.63 -8.05 14.50
N GLY A 175 3.52 -9.01 14.73
CA GLY A 175 4.76 -9.16 13.94
C GLY A 175 4.50 -9.45 12.46
N PHE A 176 3.47 -10.25 12.16
CA PHE A 176 3.09 -10.56 10.79
C PHE A 176 2.42 -9.37 10.08
N LEU A 177 1.60 -8.59 10.79
CA LEU A 177 1.03 -7.33 10.26
C LEU A 177 2.13 -6.32 9.92
N ARG A 178 3.11 -6.13 10.82
CA ARG A 178 4.28 -5.28 10.56
C ARG A 178 5.07 -5.77 9.35
N TYR A 179 5.31 -7.09 9.26
CA TYR A 179 5.99 -7.67 8.11
C TYR A 179 5.25 -7.39 6.79
N LYS A 180 3.92 -7.59 6.76
CA LYS A 180 3.09 -7.31 5.59
C LYS A 180 3.17 -5.84 5.17
N LEU A 181 3.03 -4.91 6.12
CA LEU A 181 3.13 -3.47 5.85
C LEU A 181 4.51 -3.10 5.30
N ARG A 182 5.59 -3.59 5.94
CA ARG A 182 6.96 -3.40 5.44
C ARG A 182 7.17 -3.95 4.04
N ALA A 183 6.65 -5.15 3.76
CA ALA A 183 6.74 -5.77 2.45
C ALA A 183 5.99 -4.96 1.37
N HIS A 184 4.80 -4.46 1.71
CA HIS A 184 4.03 -3.56 0.84
C HIS A 184 4.77 -2.26 0.56
N LEU A 185 5.31 -1.62 1.59
CA LEU A 185 6.07 -0.38 1.45
C LEU A 185 7.34 -0.53 0.62
N ARG A 186 8.07 -1.65 0.78
CA ARG A 186 9.21 -1.97 -0.12
C ARG A 186 8.76 -2.11 -1.56
N LYS A 187 7.65 -2.83 -1.80
CA LYS A 187 7.07 -2.98 -3.14
C LYS A 187 6.65 -1.63 -3.74
N LEU A 188 6.05 -0.74 -2.94
CA LEU A 188 5.71 0.62 -3.37
C LEU A 188 6.96 1.42 -3.73
N ARG A 189 8.03 1.34 -2.92
CA ARG A 189 9.29 2.02 -3.19
C ARG A 189 9.95 1.55 -4.49
N GLU A 190 9.92 0.24 -4.76
CA GLU A 190 10.38 -0.31 -6.04
C GLU A 190 9.52 0.18 -7.22
N ASP A 191 8.20 0.20 -7.05
CA ASP A 191 7.27 0.73 -8.04
C ASP A 191 7.48 2.24 -8.27
N ASP A 192 7.75 3.01 -7.22
CA ASP A 192 8.07 4.45 -7.29
C ASP A 192 9.36 4.68 -8.10
N TYR A 193 10.38 3.84 -7.92
CA TYR A 193 11.61 3.91 -8.70
C TYR A 193 11.37 3.60 -10.18
N ASP A 194 10.62 2.54 -10.47
CA ASP A 194 10.28 2.15 -11.84
C ASP A 194 9.43 3.26 -12.53
N ILE A 195 8.43 3.83 -11.84
CA ILE A 195 7.60 4.94 -12.35
C ILE A 195 8.44 6.20 -12.56
N ARG A 196 9.34 6.56 -11.63
CA ARG A 196 10.20 7.73 -11.80
C ARG A 196 11.13 7.59 -13.01
N ARG A 197 11.66 6.38 -13.24
CA ARG A 197 12.54 6.08 -14.36
C ARG A 197 11.80 6.12 -15.71
N GLU A 198 10.58 5.59 -15.76
CA GLU A 198 9.76 5.51 -16.99
C GLU A 198 8.95 6.80 -17.26
N GLY A 199 8.77 7.64 -16.23
CA GLY A 199 7.97 8.87 -16.26
C GLY A 199 6.50 8.61 -15.87
N VAL A 200 5.90 9.53 -15.10
CA VAL A 200 4.51 9.40 -14.64
C VAL A 200 3.52 9.42 -15.82
N ASP A 201 3.82 10.20 -16.84
CA ASP A 201 2.98 10.29 -18.05
C ASP A 201 2.93 9.00 -18.88
N SER A 202 3.88 8.08 -18.67
CA SER A 202 3.92 6.79 -19.37
C SER A 202 2.80 5.82 -18.96
N LEU A 203 2.17 6.09 -17.81
CA LEU A 203 1.09 5.30 -17.24
C LEU A 203 -0.20 5.48 -18.04
N THR A 204 -0.91 4.38 -18.28
CA THR A 204 -2.31 4.44 -18.72
C THR A 204 -3.22 4.88 -17.57
N ASP A 205 -4.43 5.35 -17.86
CA ASP A 205 -5.38 5.78 -16.83
C ASP A 205 -5.69 4.67 -15.80
N SER A 206 -5.75 3.41 -16.23
CA SER A 206 -6.00 2.28 -15.34
C SER A 206 -4.78 1.98 -14.45
N GLU A 207 -3.57 2.06 -15.01
CA GLU A 207 -2.32 1.89 -14.26
C GLU A 207 -2.11 3.02 -13.24
N MET A 208 -2.46 4.25 -13.60
CA MET A 208 -2.39 5.41 -12.72
C MET A 208 -3.37 5.28 -11.56
N ARG A 209 -4.63 4.92 -11.81
CA ARG A 209 -5.61 4.64 -10.74
C ARG A 209 -5.13 3.52 -9.82
N ALA A 210 -4.60 2.43 -10.39
CA ALA A 210 -4.07 1.33 -9.60
C ALA A 210 -2.87 1.76 -8.74
N ALA A 211 -1.97 2.57 -9.28
CA ALA A 211 -0.82 3.12 -8.57
C ALA A 211 -1.24 4.04 -7.41
N CYS A 212 -2.22 4.93 -7.64
CA CYS A 212 -2.79 5.79 -6.60
C CYS A 212 -3.47 4.98 -5.50
N ASN A 213 -4.31 4.01 -5.86
CA ASN A 213 -5.02 3.16 -4.90
C ASN A 213 -4.06 2.32 -4.05
N ALA A 214 -2.99 1.78 -4.63
CA ALA A 214 -1.98 0.99 -3.89
C ALA A 214 -1.24 1.82 -2.82
N ARG A 215 -1.18 3.14 -3.00
CA ARG A 215 -0.59 4.11 -2.08
C ARG A 215 -1.63 4.73 -1.12
N GLY A 216 -2.88 4.25 -1.14
CA GLY A 216 -3.97 4.75 -0.30
C GLY A 216 -4.62 6.06 -0.77
N MET A 217 -4.21 6.56 -1.94
CA MET A 217 -4.59 7.87 -2.47
C MET A 217 -5.94 7.84 -3.20
N ARG A 218 -6.54 9.02 -3.41
CA ARG A 218 -7.84 9.16 -4.10
C ARG A 218 -7.65 9.01 -5.62
N ALA A 219 -8.41 8.10 -6.24
CA ALA A 219 -8.37 7.85 -7.68
C ALA A 219 -9.75 8.08 -8.34
N PRO A 220 -10.17 9.35 -8.56
CA PRO A 220 -11.49 9.66 -9.12
C PRO A 220 -11.60 9.28 -10.63
N HIS A 221 -12.84 9.23 -11.12
CA HIS A 221 -13.15 9.09 -12.54
C HIS A 221 -13.68 10.43 -13.09
N GLY A 222 -13.46 10.71 -14.38
CA GLY A 222 -14.00 11.90 -15.06
C GLY A 222 -12.92 12.83 -15.63
N SER A 223 -13.35 13.97 -16.16
CA SER A 223 -12.47 15.02 -16.69
C SER A 223 -11.60 15.61 -15.57
N GLY A 224 -10.32 15.89 -15.88
CA GLY A 224 -9.34 16.40 -14.90
C GLY A 224 -8.82 15.37 -13.89
N SER A 225 -9.39 14.16 -13.84
CA SER A 225 -8.93 13.11 -12.90
C SER A 225 -7.49 12.67 -13.15
N ARG A 226 -7.07 12.57 -14.42
CA ARG A 226 -5.71 12.18 -14.80
C ARG A 226 -4.67 13.16 -14.29
N GLU A 227 -4.86 14.45 -14.54
CA GLU A 227 -3.94 15.50 -14.11
C GLU A 227 -3.82 15.54 -12.57
N PHE A 228 -4.96 15.43 -11.88
CA PHE A 228 -5.00 15.31 -10.42
C PHE A 228 -4.19 14.11 -9.91
N MET A 229 -4.40 12.93 -10.48
CA MET A 229 -3.68 11.71 -10.08
C MET A 229 -2.19 11.78 -10.43
N SER A 230 -1.83 12.38 -11.56
CA SER A 230 -0.44 12.57 -11.98
C SER A 230 0.31 13.41 -10.96
N LYS A 231 -0.23 14.60 -10.65
CA LYS A 231 0.35 15.51 -9.66
C LYS A 231 0.49 14.85 -8.29
N GLN A 232 -0.56 14.16 -7.84
CA GLN A 232 -0.55 13.47 -6.55
C GLN A 232 0.50 12.35 -6.51
N LEU A 233 0.68 11.62 -7.60
CA LEU A 233 1.67 10.55 -7.71
C LEU A 233 3.10 11.11 -7.78
N GLU A 234 3.32 12.24 -8.45
CA GLU A 234 4.60 12.94 -8.47
C GLU A 234 5.01 13.40 -7.06
N GLU A 235 4.08 14.06 -6.35
CA GLU A 235 4.28 14.49 -4.96
C GLU A 235 4.61 13.31 -4.04
N TRP A 236 3.93 12.18 -4.22
CA TRP A 236 4.22 10.96 -3.47
C TRP A 236 5.63 10.44 -3.74
N ILE A 237 6.01 10.31 -5.02
CA ILE A 237 7.31 9.75 -5.41
C ILE A 237 8.45 10.66 -4.94
N GLU A 238 8.25 11.97 -4.95
CA GLU A 238 9.20 12.93 -4.39
C GLU A 238 9.40 12.69 -2.89
N LEU A 239 8.32 12.56 -2.11
CA LEU A 239 8.42 12.24 -0.68
C LEU A 239 9.04 10.87 -0.43
N SER A 240 8.64 9.86 -1.20
CA SER A 240 9.05 8.48 -0.95
C SER A 240 10.50 8.24 -1.32
N LEU A 241 11.00 8.81 -2.42
CA LEU A 241 12.36 8.60 -2.89
C LEU A 241 13.34 9.68 -2.41
N GLY A 242 12.89 10.93 -2.28
CA GLY A 242 13.73 12.08 -1.99
C GLY A 242 14.00 12.31 -0.50
N HIS A 243 13.13 11.83 0.38
CA HIS A 243 13.24 12.07 1.82
C HIS A 243 13.22 10.75 2.61
N SER A 244 14.07 10.66 3.65
CA SER A 244 14.09 9.51 4.56
C SER A 244 12.98 9.62 5.60
N LEU A 245 11.73 9.56 5.14
CA LEU A 245 10.55 9.63 6.01
C LEU A 245 10.23 8.27 6.64
N PRO A 246 9.77 8.23 7.90
CA PRO A 246 9.17 7.03 8.47
C PRO A 246 8.04 6.51 7.58
N SER A 247 8.02 5.21 7.32
CA SER A 247 7.10 4.64 6.33
C SER A 247 5.62 4.73 6.74
N SER A 248 5.35 4.77 8.03
CA SER A 248 4.05 5.06 8.62
C SER A 248 3.61 6.50 8.33
N LEU A 249 4.49 7.49 8.51
CA LEU A 249 4.21 8.89 8.22
C LEU A 249 3.87 9.10 6.74
N LEU A 250 4.58 8.41 5.84
CA LEU A 250 4.30 8.46 4.40
C LEU A 250 2.89 7.92 4.08
N LEU A 251 2.45 6.84 4.72
CA LEU A 251 1.08 6.32 4.56
C LEU A 251 0.04 7.26 5.17
N LEU A 252 0.34 7.82 6.34
CA LEU A 252 -0.54 8.73 7.08
C LEU A 252 -0.76 10.03 6.31
N SER A 253 0.26 10.57 5.65
CA SER A 253 0.15 11.84 4.92
C SER A 253 -0.84 11.82 3.76
N ARG A 254 -1.31 10.63 3.33
CA ARG A 254 -2.27 10.45 2.23
C ARG A 254 -3.56 9.76 2.66
N ALA A 255 -3.66 9.37 3.92
CA ALA A 255 -4.92 8.89 4.50
C ALA A 255 -5.97 10.00 4.61
N LEU A 256 -5.50 11.25 4.71
CA LEU A 256 -6.25 12.48 4.94
C LEU A 256 -6.34 13.31 3.66
#